data_AF-A0A921LKV1-F1
#
_entry.id   AF-A0A921LKV1-F1
#
_cell.length_a   1.000
_cell.length_b   1.000
_cell.length_c   1.000
_cell.angle_alpha   90.00
_cell.angle_beta   90.00
_cell.angle_gamma   90.00
#
_symmetry.space_group_name_H-M   'P 1'
#
loop_
_entity.id
_entity.type
_entity.pdbx_description
1 polymer ?
#
loop_
_entity_poly.entity_id
_entity_poly.type
_entity_poly.pdbx_seq_one_letter_code
_entity_poly.pdbx_strand_id
1 'polypeptide(L)'
;MTKIVAVTNCPAGIAHTYMVAEKIKDEAEKRGYEVHVETQGASGVENKLTSKQISEADYVILALGKGMTDEDKARFSGKKVIEVPVSEALRTVPEIMDNLEKESTLFSSSKVKLGDKQEAVQTGFISHLMAGVSAALPFVIAGGLCMAIGSILVQLGMPAVAPKNGNIGTISWALNELGSLGFQFMVPIMGAYIAFSIGDKPAFAPAFICSFFANSPDLFGGKTGAGFIGAVILGLAIGYFVKWFKTVKVGKTFQSTMGFLVIPFVTLFVFGLITWFAVAPFAAWLMGVLLHFLNTIPPSMKIIGGFIVGA
;
A
#
# COMPACT_ATOMS: atom_id res chain seq x y z
N MET A 1 10.29 -13.98 -35.09
CA MET A 1 9.66 -14.68 -33.96
C MET A 1 8.77 -13.67 -33.26
N THR A 2 7.48 -13.92 -33.15
CA THR A 2 6.54 -12.99 -32.52
C THR A 2 6.83 -12.91 -31.02
N LYS A 3 6.92 -11.68 -30.50
CA LYS A 3 7.15 -11.39 -29.07
C LYS A 3 5.87 -10.90 -28.42
N ILE A 4 5.45 -11.57 -27.37
CA ILE A 4 4.23 -11.27 -26.63
C ILE A 4 4.59 -10.93 -25.19
N VAL A 5 3.99 -9.89 -24.65
CA VAL A 5 3.95 -9.69 -23.20
C VAL A 5 2.53 -9.80 -22.71
N ALA A 6 2.33 -10.41 -21.55
CA ALA A 6 1.01 -10.56 -20.98
C ALA A 6 0.96 -10.13 -19.51
N VAL A 7 -0.18 -9.60 -19.10
CA VAL A 7 -0.51 -9.35 -17.69
C VAL A 7 -1.75 -10.15 -17.36
N THR A 8 -1.67 -11.01 -16.35
CA THR A 8 -2.84 -11.65 -15.75
C THR A 8 -3.13 -10.98 -14.40
N ASN A 9 -4.34 -10.47 -14.21
CA ASN A 9 -4.73 -9.79 -12.99
C ASN A 9 -6.02 -10.37 -12.45
N CYS A 10 -5.98 -10.97 -11.26
CA CYS A 10 -7.18 -11.33 -10.50
C CYS A 10 -6.94 -10.91 -9.04
N PRO A 11 -7.41 -9.73 -8.61
CA PRO A 11 -6.99 -9.13 -7.34
C PRO A 11 -7.46 -9.94 -6.13
N ALA A 12 -8.57 -10.67 -6.27
CA ALA A 12 -9.12 -11.58 -5.27
C ALA A 12 -8.71 -13.05 -5.49
N GLY A 13 -8.13 -13.39 -6.64
CA GLY A 13 -7.96 -14.77 -7.09
C GLY A 13 -6.58 -15.34 -6.77
N ILE A 14 -6.58 -16.59 -6.28
CA ILE A 14 -5.37 -17.40 -6.07
C ILE A 14 -5.15 -18.37 -7.26
N ALA A 15 -6.18 -18.67 -8.06
CA ALA A 15 -6.11 -19.68 -9.13
C ALA A 15 -6.09 -19.06 -10.54
N HIS A 16 -7.08 -18.24 -10.89
CA HIS A 16 -7.22 -17.73 -12.27
C HIS A 16 -5.99 -16.97 -12.77
N THR A 17 -5.33 -16.18 -11.91
CA THR A 17 -4.09 -15.46 -12.28
C THR A 17 -3.02 -16.40 -12.81
N TYR A 18 -2.71 -17.48 -12.09
CA TYR A 18 -1.64 -18.42 -12.47
C TYR A 18 -2.10 -19.40 -13.54
N MET A 19 -3.35 -19.87 -13.51
CA MET A 19 -3.87 -20.77 -14.54
C MET A 19 -3.91 -20.09 -15.92
N VAL A 20 -4.34 -18.82 -15.99
CA VAL A 20 -4.32 -18.07 -17.25
C VAL A 20 -2.89 -17.81 -17.69
N ALA A 21 -1.98 -17.50 -16.76
CA ALA A 21 -0.58 -17.26 -17.09
C ALA A 21 0.10 -18.49 -17.68
N GLU A 22 -0.14 -19.67 -17.11
CA GLU A 22 0.35 -20.94 -17.65
C GLU A 22 -0.27 -21.23 -19.01
N LYS A 23 -1.58 -21.03 -19.15
CA LYS A 23 -2.28 -21.23 -20.43
C LYS A 23 -1.73 -20.34 -21.55
N ILE A 24 -1.39 -19.09 -21.25
CA ILE A 24 -0.75 -18.17 -22.20
C ILE A 24 0.65 -18.67 -22.60
N LYS A 25 1.44 -19.17 -21.64
CA LYS A 25 2.76 -19.74 -21.92
C LYS A 25 2.67 -20.98 -22.80
N ASP A 26 1.79 -21.92 -22.45
CA ASP A 26 1.57 -23.16 -23.20
C ASP A 26 1.16 -22.87 -24.65
N GLU A 27 0.22 -21.94 -24.88
CA GLU A 27 -0.26 -21.63 -26.22
C GLU A 27 0.77 -20.85 -27.06
N ALA A 28 1.59 -20.02 -26.41
CA ALA A 28 2.70 -19.33 -27.08
C ALA A 28 3.81 -20.30 -27.50
N GLU A 29 4.18 -21.25 -26.63
CA GLU A 29 5.21 -22.25 -26.92
C GLU A 29 4.81 -23.14 -28.12
N LYS A 30 3.56 -23.60 -28.16
CA LYS A 30 3.01 -24.36 -29.30
C LYS A 30 3.14 -23.65 -30.65
N ARG A 31 3.15 -22.31 -30.64
CA ARG A 31 3.23 -21.46 -31.85
C ARG A 31 4.64 -20.91 -32.09
N GLY A 32 5.60 -21.23 -31.23
CA GLY A 32 6.97 -20.74 -31.31
C GLY A 32 7.08 -19.23 -31.05
N TYR A 33 6.19 -18.67 -30.22
CA TYR A 33 6.24 -17.27 -29.79
C TYR A 33 7.08 -17.12 -28.52
N GLU A 34 7.80 -16.01 -28.40
CA GLU A 34 8.44 -15.64 -27.15
C GLU A 34 7.41 -14.93 -26.27
N VAL A 35 7.21 -15.39 -25.03
CA VAL A 35 6.25 -14.78 -24.12
C VAL A 35 6.81 -14.51 -22.73
N HIS A 36 6.52 -13.32 -22.21
CA HIS A 36 6.75 -12.96 -20.80
C HIS A 36 5.42 -12.62 -20.15
N VAL A 37 5.09 -13.28 -19.03
CA VAL A 37 3.81 -13.10 -18.36
C VAL A 37 4.03 -12.57 -16.95
N GLU A 38 3.52 -11.37 -16.68
CA GLU A 38 3.41 -10.79 -15.35
C GLU A 38 2.10 -11.24 -14.69
N THR A 39 2.20 -11.71 -13.45
CA THR A 39 1.07 -12.23 -12.68
C THR A 39 0.78 -11.31 -11.51
N GLN A 40 -0.44 -10.78 -11.45
CA GLN A 40 -0.91 -9.86 -10.40
C GLN A 40 -2.07 -10.53 -9.62
N GLY A 41 -1.73 -11.14 -8.48
CA GLY A 41 -2.68 -11.95 -7.69
C GLY A 41 -2.82 -11.48 -6.24
N ALA A 42 -3.30 -12.39 -5.39
CA ALA A 42 -3.34 -12.19 -3.94
C ALA A 42 -1.93 -12.02 -3.33
N SER A 43 -0.92 -12.68 -3.90
CA SER A 43 0.49 -12.60 -3.47
C SER A 43 1.20 -11.29 -3.84
N GLY A 44 0.54 -10.40 -4.59
CA GLY A 44 1.13 -9.20 -5.17
C GLY A 44 1.48 -9.39 -6.65
N VAL A 45 2.44 -8.60 -7.13
CA VAL A 45 2.96 -8.69 -8.50
C VAL A 45 4.17 -9.60 -8.54
N GLU A 46 4.13 -10.59 -9.42
CA GLU A 46 5.22 -11.53 -9.69
C GLU A 46 5.59 -11.49 -11.18
N ASN A 47 6.86 -11.78 -11.50
CA ASN A 47 7.37 -11.75 -12.87
C ASN A 47 7.12 -10.41 -13.60
N LYS A 48 7.31 -9.29 -12.89
CA LYS A 48 7.03 -7.95 -13.41
C LYS A 48 7.74 -7.69 -14.74
N LEU A 49 7.00 -7.22 -15.73
CA LEU A 49 7.51 -6.89 -17.06
C LEU A 49 8.48 -5.70 -16.99
N THR A 50 9.62 -5.85 -17.66
CA THR A 50 10.61 -4.80 -17.84
C THR A 50 10.23 -3.88 -19.00
N SER A 51 10.70 -2.62 -18.96
CA SER A 51 10.49 -1.67 -20.06
C SER A 51 11.02 -2.20 -21.40
N LYS A 52 12.12 -2.96 -21.38
CA LYS A 52 12.69 -3.60 -22.57
C LYS A 52 11.73 -4.62 -23.17
N GLN A 53 11.22 -5.56 -22.35
CA GLN A 53 10.24 -6.56 -22.80
C GLN A 53 9.00 -5.90 -23.40
N ILE A 54 8.48 -4.85 -22.75
CA ILE A 54 7.31 -4.11 -23.27
C ILE A 54 7.65 -3.45 -24.61
N SER A 55 8.81 -2.79 -24.72
CA SER A 55 9.23 -2.10 -25.94
C SER A 55 9.46 -3.03 -27.13
N GLU A 56 9.92 -4.26 -26.90
CA GLU A 56 10.19 -5.26 -27.93
C GLU A 56 8.97 -6.12 -28.27
N ALA A 57 7.88 -6.03 -27.50
CA ALA A 57 6.68 -6.80 -27.75
C ALA A 57 5.93 -6.30 -29.00
N ASP A 58 5.51 -7.25 -29.83
CA ASP A 58 4.63 -7.06 -30.97
C ASP A 58 3.17 -6.90 -30.51
N TYR A 59 2.78 -7.72 -29.52
CA TYR A 59 1.43 -7.76 -28.95
C TYR A 59 1.46 -7.79 -27.42
N VAL A 60 0.43 -7.20 -26.81
CA VAL A 60 0.22 -7.18 -25.36
C VAL A 60 -1.12 -7.84 -25.06
N ILE A 61 -1.13 -8.87 -24.21
CA ILE A 61 -2.37 -9.53 -23.75
C ILE A 61 -2.64 -9.10 -22.30
N LEU A 62 -3.74 -8.39 -22.08
CA LEU A 62 -4.21 -7.97 -20.76
C LEU A 62 -5.40 -8.84 -20.35
N ALA A 63 -5.15 -9.90 -19.58
CA ALA A 63 -6.18 -10.75 -19.00
C ALA A 63 -6.55 -10.22 -17.61
N LEU A 64 -7.54 -9.32 -17.54
CA LEU A 64 -7.76 -8.47 -16.37
C LEU A 64 -9.05 -8.79 -15.60
N GLY A 65 -8.96 -8.70 -14.28
CA GLY A 65 -10.10 -8.56 -13.38
C GLY A 65 -10.31 -7.10 -12.96
N LYS A 66 -11.10 -6.88 -11.90
CA LYS A 66 -11.36 -5.54 -11.34
C LYS A 66 -10.20 -5.00 -10.48
N GLY A 67 -8.99 -4.91 -11.00
CA GLY A 67 -7.82 -4.62 -10.14
C GLY A 67 -6.61 -3.96 -10.77
N MET A 68 -6.62 -3.62 -12.06
CA MET A 68 -5.52 -2.90 -12.70
C MET A 68 -5.92 -1.43 -12.92
N THR A 69 -5.09 -0.49 -12.48
CA THR A 69 -5.34 0.94 -12.63
C THR A 69 -4.97 1.42 -14.04
N ASP A 70 -5.52 2.56 -14.47
CA ASP A 70 -5.16 3.17 -15.76
C ASP A 70 -3.68 3.57 -15.82
N GLU A 71 -3.09 3.92 -14.67
CA GLU A 71 -1.65 4.18 -14.53
C GLU A 71 -0.80 2.94 -14.85
N ASP A 72 -1.20 1.77 -14.36
CA ASP A 72 -0.53 0.50 -14.66
C ASP A 72 -0.68 0.09 -16.13
N LYS A 73 -1.76 0.51 -16.80
CA LYS A 73 -1.98 0.31 -18.24
C LYS A 73 -1.17 1.29 -19.10
N ALA A 74 -0.83 2.47 -18.57
CA ALA A 74 -0.14 3.52 -19.32
C ALA A 74 1.21 3.08 -19.91
N ARG A 75 1.89 2.10 -19.28
CA ARG A 75 3.15 1.52 -19.81
C ARG A 75 3.01 0.77 -21.13
N PHE A 76 1.79 0.44 -21.57
CA PHE A 76 1.50 -0.21 -22.84
C PHE A 76 1.01 0.76 -23.92
N SER A 77 1.09 2.08 -23.67
CA SER A 77 0.69 3.09 -24.65
C SER A 77 1.46 2.94 -25.97
N GLY A 78 0.73 2.96 -27.09
CA GLY A 78 1.27 2.78 -28.44
C GLY A 78 1.49 1.32 -28.85
N LYS A 79 1.11 0.34 -28.02
CA LYS A 79 1.19 -1.09 -28.35
C LYS A 79 -0.14 -1.63 -28.87
N LYS A 80 -0.07 -2.73 -29.63
CA LYS A 80 -1.22 -3.55 -30.02
C LYS A 80 -1.65 -4.37 -28.81
N VAL A 81 -2.77 -3.99 -28.18
CA VAL A 81 -3.27 -4.58 -26.93
C VAL A 81 -4.55 -5.36 -27.19
N ILE A 82 -4.66 -6.51 -26.56
CA ILE A 82 -5.86 -7.34 -26.47
C ILE A 82 -6.26 -7.38 -25.00
N GLU A 83 -7.41 -6.83 -24.66
CA GLU A 83 -7.93 -6.84 -23.29
C GLU A 83 -9.10 -7.82 -23.19
N VAL A 84 -8.99 -8.77 -22.25
CA VAL A 84 -10.00 -9.82 -22.03
C VAL A 84 -10.24 -9.98 -20.52
N PRO A 85 -11.49 -10.22 -20.09
CA PRO A 85 -11.75 -10.56 -18.69
C PRO A 85 -10.97 -11.81 -18.27
N VAL A 86 -10.27 -11.75 -17.12
CA VAL A 86 -9.48 -12.88 -16.61
C VAL A 86 -10.32 -14.14 -16.37
N SER A 87 -11.62 -13.97 -16.10
CA SER A 87 -12.59 -15.07 -15.96
C SER A 87 -12.87 -15.81 -17.25
N GLU A 88 -12.66 -15.17 -18.40
CA GLU A 88 -12.92 -15.71 -19.74
C GLU A 88 -11.62 -16.15 -20.43
N ALA A 89 -10.50 -15.52 -20.06
CA ALA A 89 -9.18 -15.74 -20.64
C ALA A 89 -8.77 -17.22 -20.73
N LEU A 90 -9.12 -18.06 -19.75
CA LEU A 90 -8.79 -19.50 -19.79
C LEU A 90 -9.33 -20.21 -21.03
N ARG A 91 -10.51 -19.78 -21.53
CA ARG A 91 -11.19 -20.39 -22.67
C ARG A 91 -10.80 -19.72 -23.98
N THR A 92 -10.58 -18.41 -23.96
CA THR A 92 -10.37 -17.59 -25.17
C THR A 92 -8.91 -17.44 -25.58
N VAL A 93 -7.94 -17.68 -24.68
CA VAL A 93 -6.50 -17.57 -25.00
C VAL A 93 -6.08 -18.33 -26.27
N PRO A 94 -6.53 -19.57 -26.54
CA PRO A 94 -6.21 -20.25 -27.80
C PRO A 94 -6.68 -19.46 -29.03
N GLU A 95 -7.92 -18.97 -29.02
CA GLU A 95 -8.51 -18.21 -30.13
C GLU A 95 -7.82 -16.85 -30.33
N ILE A 96 -7.51 -16.18 -29.22
CA ILE A 96 -6.74 -14.93 -29.21
C ILE A 96 -5.37 -15.14 -29.84
N MET A 97 -4.68 -16.22 -29.47
CA MET A 97 -3.35 -16.56 -30.00
C MET A 97 -3.37 -16.88 -31.50
N ASP A 98 -4.49 -17.40 -32.02
CA ASP A 98 -4.67 -17.66 -33.46
C ASP A 98 -5.01 -16.38 -34.25
N ASN A 99 -5.55 -15.35 -33.60
CA ASN A 99 -6.07 -14.15 -34.25
C ASN A 99 -5.50 -12.83 -33.70
N LEU A 100 -4.26 -12.84 -33.21
CA LEU A 100 -3.62 -11.68 -32.54
C LEU A 100 -3.77 -10.35 -33.30
N GLU A 101 -3.60 -10.37 -34.63
CA GLU A 101 -3.73 -9.15 -35.43
C GLU A 101 -5.15 -8.60 -35.47
N LYS A 102 -6.16 -9.46 -35.55
CA LYS A 102 -7.57 -9.06 -35.64
C LYS A 102 -8.14 -8.62 -34.30
N GLU A 103 -7.74 -9.30 -33.22
CA GLU A 103 -8.21 -9.05 -31.86
C GLU A 103 -7.52 -7.83 -31.22
N SER A 104 -6.34 -7.44 -31.72
CA SER A 104 -5.57 -6.36 -31.13
C SER A 104 -6.03 -4.97 -31.56
N THR A 105 -6.03 -4.03 -30.61
CA THR A 105 -6.30 -2.61 -30.86
C THR A 105 -5.10 -1.77 -30.43
N LEU A 106 -4.83 -0.67 -31.14
CA LEU A 106 -3.76 0.24 -30.73
C LEU A 106 -4.17 0.95 -29.44
N PHE A 107 -3.47 0.67 -28.35
CA PHE A 107 -3.79 1.25 -27.05
C PHE A 107 -3.28 2.68 -26.95
N SER A 108 -4.20 3.61 -26.71
CA SER A 108 -3.88 5.01 -26.42
C SER A 108 -4.30 5.33 -25.00
N SER A 109 -3.34 5.64 -24.14
CA SER A 109 -3.63 6.18 -22.82
C SER A 109 -4.14 7.61 -22.99
N SER A 110 -5.41 7.88 -22.67
CA SER A 110 -5.94 9.24 -22.56
C SER A 110 -5.19 9.99 -21.45
N LYS A 111 -4.11 10.69 -21.80
CA LYS A 111 -3.47 11.64 -20.90
C LYS A 111 -4.39 12.84 -20.72
N VAL A 112 -5.26 12.81 -19.72
CA VAL A 112 -5.70 14.05 -19.08
C VAL A 112 -4.47 14.60 -18.36
N LYS A 113 -3.79 15.56 -19.02
CA LYS A 113 -2.72 16.34 -18.40
C LYS A 113 -3.32 17.22 -17.30
N LEU A 114 -3.35 16.72 -16.08
CA LEU A 114 -3.31 17.56 -14.88
C LEU A 114 -1.84 17.77 -14.51
N GLY A 115 -1.39 19.02 -14.54
CA GLY A 115 -0.29 19.55 -13.72
C GLY A 115 1.12 18.95 -13.92
N ASP A 116 2.08 19.83 -14.18
CA ASP A 116 3.47 19.51 -14.51
C ASP A 116 4.22 18.55 -13.57
N LYS A 117 5.02 17.69 -14.22
CA LYS A 117 6.25 17.03 -13.76
C LYS A 117 6.17 16.22 -12.45
N GLN A 118 5.74 14.97 -12.57
CA GLN A 118 6.44 13.88 -11.86
C GLN A 118 7.51 13.32 -12.81
N GLU A 119 8.76 13.71 -12.56
CA GLU A 119 9.91 13.05 -13.16
C GLU A 119 9.85 11.56 -12.83
N ALA A 120 9.82 10.75 -13.89
CA ALA A 120 10.07 9.33 -13.77
C ALA A 120 11.47 9.12 -13.17
N VAL A 121 11.54 8.18 -12.22
CA VAL A 121 12.73 7.67 -11.52
C VAL A 121 13.14 8.46 -10.27
N GLN A 122 12.38 8.28 -9.18
CA GLN A 122 13.01 8.09 -7.88
C GLN A 122 13.04 6.58 -7.55
N THR A 123 13.94 5.85 -8.20
CA THR A 123 14.33 4.53 -7.69
C THR A 123 15.16 4.75 -6.43
N GLY A 124 14.55 4.57 -5.26
CA GLY A 124 15.27 4.72 -4.00
C GLY A 124 14.37 4.79 -2.79
N PHE A 125 15.00 4.89 -1.62
CA PHE A 125 14.34 5.04 -0.32
C PHE A 125 13.28 6.17 -0.29
N ILE A 126 13.51 7.27 -1.01
CA ILE A 126 12.62 8.45 -1.01
C ILE A 126 11.25 8.13 -1.64
N SER A 127 11.17 7.30 -2.68
CA SER A 127 9.87 7.00 -3.29
C SER A 127 8.97 6.17 -2.36
N HIS A 128 9.56 5.29 -1.56
CA HIS A 128 8.82 4.55 -0.53
C HIS A 128 8.28 5.49 0.55
N LEU A 129 9.08 6.46 0.99
CA LEU A 129 8.64 7.47 1.95
C LEU A 129 7.51 8.33 1.38
N MET A 130 7.66 8.78 0.13
CA MET A 130 6.63 9.56 -0.57
C MET A 130 5.32 8.79 -0.70
N ALA A 131 5.37 7.48 -0.98
CA ALA A 131 4.17 6.63 -0.99
C ALA A 131 3.43 6.66 0.35
N GLY A 132 4.17 6.59 1.47
CA GLY A 132 3.61 6.73 2.81
C GLY A 132 2.96 8.09 3.06
N VAL A 133 3.68 9.17 2.77
CA VAL A 133 3.20 10.54 2.99
C VAL A 133 1.95 10.83 2.17
N SER A 134 1.95 10.48 0.88
CA SER A 134 0.80 10.66 0.00
C SER A 134 -0.42 9.86 0.46
N ALA A 135 -0.22 8.68 1.02
CA ALA A 135 -1.33 7.88 1.57
C ALA A 135 -1.90 8.43 2.88
N ALA A 136 -1.10 9.11 3.69
CA ALA A 136 -1.55 9.72 4.94
C ALA A 136 -2.32 11.04 4.72
N LEU A 137 -2.01 11.77 3.65
CA LEU A 137 -2.57 13.10 3.39
C LEU A 137 -4.12 13.16 3.39
N PRO A 138 -4.85 12.22 2.74
CA PRO A 138 -6.31 12.21 2.80
C PRO A 138 -6.88 12.05 4.21
N PHE A 139 -6.21 11.31 5.10
CA PHE A 139 -6.62 11.12 6.49
C PHE A 139 -6.48 12.41 7.29
N VAL A 140 -5.39 13.14 7.08
CA VAL A 140 -5.14 14.43 7.73
C VAL A 140 -6.16 15.47 7.28
N ILE A 141 -6.42 15.56 5.97
CA ILE A 141 -7.38 16.53 5.42
C ILE A 141 -8.79 16.22 5.92
N ALA A 142 -9.25 14.98 5.77
CA ALA A 142 -10.58 14.57 6.21
C ALA A 142 -10.73 14.74 7.74
N GLY A 143 -9.74 14.28 8.51
CA GLY A 143 -9.75 14.38 9.97
C GLY A 143 -9.76 15.82 10.48
N GLY A 144 -8.89 16.67 9.93
CA GLY A 144 -8.80 18.08 10.29
C GLY A 144 -10.08 18.86 9.98
N LEU A 145 -10.68 18.63 8.81
CA LEU A 145 -11.93 19.29 8.43
C LEU A 145 -13.10 18.85 9.31
N CYS A 146 -13.24 17.54 9.59
CA CYS A 146 -14.28 17.04 10.49
C CYS A 146 -14.13 17.63 11.91
N MET A 147 -12.92 17.62 12.46
CA MET A 147 -12.65 18.17 13.80
C MET A 147 -12.90 19.68 13.85
N ALA A 148 -12.52 20.42 12.81
CA ALA A 148 -12.76 21.87 12.73
C ALA A 148 -14.25 22.20 12.75
N ILE A 149 -15.05 21.50 11.93
CA ILE A 149 -16.50 21.70 11.91
C ILE A 149 -17.12 21.32 13.25
N GLY A 150 -16.73 20.16 13.81
CA GLY A 150 -17.21 19.71 15.13
C GLY A 150 -16.91 20.74 16.23
N SER A 151 -15.70 21.29 16.23
CA SER A 151 -15.26 22.31 17.19
C SER A 151 -16.02 23.63 17.04
N ILE A 152 -16.29 24.07 15.80
CA ILE A 152 -17.11 25.27 15.54
C ILE A 152 -18.54 25.08 16.06
N LEU A 153 -19.16 23.92 15.83
CA LEU A 153 -20.51 23.65 16.34
C LEU A 153 -20.58 23.73 17.87
N VAL A 154 -19.55 23.23 18.57
CA VAL A 154 -19.44 23.38 20.03
C VAL A 154 -19.34 24.84 20.44
N GLN A 155 -18.52 25.64 19.75
CA GLN A 155 -18.39 27.07 20.03
C GLN A 155 -19.70 27.85 19.77
N LEU A 156 -20.53 27.39 18.84
CA LEU A 156 -21.88 27.92 18.57
C LEU A 156 -22.95 27.46 19.57
N GLY A 157 -22.56 26.70 20.60
CA GLY A 157 -23.45 26.27 21.68
C GLY A 157 -24.08 24.88 21.49
N MET A 158 -23.68 24.11 20.47
CA MET A 158 -24.15 22.73 20.34
C MET A 158 -23.45 21.80 21.34
N PRO A 159 -24.19 20.93 22.05
CA PRO A 159 -23.58 20.00 23.00
C PRO A 159 -22.71 18.95 22.30
N ALA A 160 -21.58 18.58 22.90
CA ALA A 160 -20.72 17.47 22.46
C ALA A 160 -20.86 16.29 23.43
N VAL A 161 -21.90 15.48 23.25
CA VAL A 161 -22.22 14.36 24.14
C VAL A 161 -21.95 13.04 23.43
N ALA A 162 -21.13 12.20 24.05
CA ALA A 162 -20.81 10.87 23.56
C ALA A 162 -22.03 9.93 23.58
N PRO A 163 -22.07 8.91 22.71
CA PRO A 163 -23.09 7.87 22.74
C PRO A 163 -23.15 7.19 24.12
N LYS A 164 -24.34 7.08 24.70
CA LYS A 164 -24.56 6.43 25.99
C LYS A 164 -25.99 5.89 26.09
N ASN A 165 -26.16 4.73 26.72
CA ASN A 165 -27.47 4.11 27.01
C ASN A 165 -28.40 3.99 25.78
N GLY A 166 -27.86 3.61 24.61
CA GLY A 166 -28.64 3.46 23.38
C GLY A 166 -28.89 4.76 22.59
N ASN A 167 -28.43 5.91 23.09
CA ASN A 167 -28.43 7.16 22.32
C ASN A 167 -27.14 7.28 21.48
N ILE A 168 -27.26 7.73 20.23
CA ILE A 168 -26.20 7.79 19.21
C ILE A 168 -25.18 8.94 19.42
N GLY A 169 -25.34 9.75 20.47
CA GLY A 169 -24.49 10.93 20.72
C GLY A 169 -24.85 12.11 19.82
N THR A 170 -24.18 13.25 20.01
CA THR A 170 -24.45 14.46 19.23
C THR A 170 -23.56 14.55 17.99
N ILE A 171 -24.01 15.28 16.96
CA ILE A 171 -23.23 15.47 15.73
C ILE A 171 -21.87 16.14 15.99
N SER A 172 -21.80 17.09 16.93
CA SER A 172 -20.56 17.76 17.31
C SER A 172 -19.55 16.79 17.92
N TRP A 173 -20.02 15.81 18.71
CA TRP A 173 -19.16 14.74 19.24
C TRP A 173 -18.71 13.83 18.10
N ALA A 174 -19.63 13.37 17.25
CA ALA A 174 -19.32 12.48 16.14
C ALA A 174 -18.29 13.07 15.17
N LEU A 175 -18.41 14.36 14.83
CA LEU A 175 -17.45 15.06 13.95
C LEU A 175 -16.07 15.20 14.58
N ASN A 176 -15.99 15.51 15.88
CA ASN A 176 -14.72 15.56 16.59
C ASN A 176 -14.07 14.17 16.69
N GLU A 177 -14.87 13.13 16.94
CA GLU A 177 -14.37 11.75 17.02
C GLU A 177 -13.89 11.23 15.67
N LEU A 178 -14.66 11.44 14.59
CA LEU A 178 -14.23 11.13 13.22
C LEU A 178 -12.93 11.86 12.88
N GLY A 179 -12.83 13.13 13.30
CA GLY A 179 -11.62 13.91 13.17
C GLY A 179 -10.43 13.27 13.87
N SER A 180 -10.61 12.88 15.13
CA SER A 180 -9.61 12.22 15.97
C SER A 180 -9.12 10.91 15.34
N LEU A 181 -10.05 10.07 14.86
CA LEU A 181 -9.71 8.83 14.15
C LEU A 181 -8.89 9.08 12.87
N GLY A 182 -9.20 10.14 12.12
CA GLY A 182 -8.41 10.55 10.95
C GLY A 182 -6.94 10.80 11.30
N PHE A 183 -6.68 11.58 12.36
CA PHE A 183 -5.32 11.79 12.86
C PHE A 183 -4.69 10.53 13.46
N GLN A 184 -5.49 9.67 14.12
CA GLN A 184 -4.99 8.43 14.69
C GLN A 184 -4.52 7.45 13.61
N PHE A 185 -5.23 7.36 12.48
CA PHE A 185 -4.90 6.43 11.40
C PHE A 185 -3.86 6.95 10.40
N MET A 186 -3.53 8.24 10.41
CA MET A 186 -2.53 8.80 9.48
C MET A 186 -1.16 8.10 9.58
N VAL A 187 -0.69 7.85 10.81
CA VAL A 187 0.62 7.23 11.08
C VAL A 187 0.63 5.73 10.71
N PRO A 188 -0.36 4.93 11.13
CA PRO A 188 -0.53 3.55 10.66
C PRO A 188 -0.58 3.41 9.14
N ILE A 189 -1.35 4.26 8.46
CA ILE A 189 -1.50 4.24 7.00
C ILE A 189 -0.18 4.57 6.32
N MET A 190 0.56 5.56 6.82
CA MET A 190 1.87 5.88 6.29
C MET A 190 2.81 4.66 6.36
N GLY A 191 2.93 4.02 7.52
CA GLY A 191 3.77 2.82 7.69
C GLY A 191 3.32 1.66 6.79
N ALA A 192 2.00 1.46 6.66
CA ALA A 192 1.42 0.44 5.80
C ALA A 192 1.75 0.66 4.31
N TYR A 193 1.64 1.91 3.82
CA TYR A 193 1.94 2.23 2.42
C TYR A 193 3.44 2.22 2.11
N ILE A 194 4.31 2.59 3.06
CA ILE A 194 5.76 2.39 2.93
C ILE A 194 6.05 0.91 2.73
N ALA A 195 5.52 0.04 3.62
CA ALA A 195 5.74 -1.40 3.53
C ALA A 195 5.14 -1.99 2.25
N PHE A 196 3.93 -1.57 1.88
CA PHE A 196 3.24 -1.99 0.66
C PHE A 196 4.03 -1.62 -0.60
N SER A 197 4.65 -0.44 -0.65
CA SER A 197 5.45 -0.01 -1.81
C SER A 197 6.72 -0.86 -2.02
N ILE A 198 7.12 -1.68 -1.04
CA ILE A 198 8.30 -2.56 -1.09
C ILE A 198 7.89 -4.03 -1.20
N GLY A 199 6.97 -4.47 -0.33
CA GLY A 199 6.56 -5.86 -0.15
C GLY A 199 5.20 -6.21 -0.75
N ASP A 200 4.54 -5.28 -1.45
CA ASP A 200 3.17 -5.37 -1.98
C ASP A 200 2.09 -5.69 -0.92
N LYS A 201 0.94 -6.20 -1.38
CA LYS A 201 -0.24 -6.55 -0.58
C LYS A 201 0.08 -7.31 0.72
N PRO A 202 0.96 -8.33 0.74
CA PRO A 202 1.22 -9.10 1.97
C PRO A 202 1.83 -8.27 3.11
N ALA A 203 2.49 -7.16 2.80
CA ALA A 203 3.14 -6.30 3.80
C ALA A 203 2.20 -5.28 4.45
N PHE A 204 1.06 -4.97 3.82
CA PHE A 204 0.18 -3.88 4.21
C PHE A 204 -0.39 -4.06 5.63
N ALA A 205 -1.09 -5.17 5.87
CA ALA A 205 -1.77 -5.41 7.15
C ALA A 205 -0.80 -5.53 8.33
N PRO A 206 0.31 -6.30 8.23
CA PRO A 206 1.31 -6.35 9.31
C PRO A 206 1.88 -4.98 9.67
N ALA A 207 2.22 -4.18 8.65
CA ALA A 207 2.77 -2.84 8.87
C ALA A 207 1.76 -1.86 9.45
N PHE A 208 0.49 -1.91 9.01
CA PHE A 208 -0.59 -1.12 9.61
C PHE A 208 -0.74 -1.45 11.09
N ILE A 209 -0.87 -2.74 11.43
CA ILE A 209 -1.10 -3.19 12.80
C ILE A 209 0.11 -2.86 13.68
N CYS A 210 1.33 -3.14 13.23
CA CYS A 210 2.53 -2.83 14.02
C CYS A 210 2.72 -1.32 14.20
N SER A 211 2.43 -0.51 13.19
CA SER A 211 2.54 0.96 13.28
C SER A 211 1.46 1.54 14.18
N PHE A 212 0.23 1.03 14.12
CA PHE A 212 -0.85 1.38 15.05
C PHE A 212 -0.52 0.97 16.47
N PHE A 213 -0.06 -0.27 16.65
CA PHE A 213 0.37 -0.78 17.93
C PHE A 213 1.49 0.09 18.49
N ALA A 214 2.58 0.35 17.76
CA ALA A 214 3.65 1.26 18.19
C ALA A 214 3.19 2.69 18.54
N ASN A 215 2.03 3.12 18.05
CA ASN A 215 1.45 4.45 18.27
C ASN A 215 0.25 4.47 19.23
N SER A 216 0.02 3.37 19.95
CA SER A 216 -1.06 3.26 20.95
C SER A 216 -0.47 3.25 22.36
N PRO A 217 -0.04 4.41 22.91
CA PRO A 217 0.68 4.48 24.19
C PRO A 217 -0.07 3.86 25.37
N ASP A 218 -1.40 3.90 25.35
CA ASP A 218 -2.27 3.28 26.36
C ASP A 218 -2.02 1.76 26.50
N LEU A 219 -1.58 1.11 25.43
CA LEU A 219 -1.29 -0.33 25.43
C LEU A 219 0.06 -0.68 26.06
N PHE A 220 0.94 0.30 26.30
CA PHE A 220 2.30 0.09 26.82
C PHE A 220 2.56 0.80 28.15
N GLY A 221 1.54 1.42 28.75
CA GLY A 221 1.69 2.21 29.98
C GLY A 221 2.60 3.45 29.82
N GLY A 222 2.88 3.83 28.58
CA GLY A 222 3.68 4.99 28.22
C GLY A 222 2.81 6.22 27.97
N LYS A 223 3.43 7.40 27.85
CA LYS A 223 2.73 8.65 27.53
C LYS A 223 2.74 8.99 26.04
N THR A 224 3.49 8.25 25.22
CA THR A 224 3.72 8.60 23.81
C THR A 224 4.08 7.37 22.99
N GLY A 225 3.54 7.30 21.77
CA GLY A 225 3.91 6.31 20.77
C GLY A 225 5.20 6.62 20.01
N ALA A 226 5.58 5.75 19.09
CA ALA A 226 6.79 5.86 18.27
C ALA A 226 6.72 6.97 17.18
N GLY A 227 5.54 7.54 16.94
CA GLY A 227 5.29 8.64 16.01
C GLY A 227 5.52 8.28 14.54
N PHE A 228 5.65 9.31 13.71
CA PHE A 228 5.94 9.17 12.27
C PHE A 228 7.26 8.44 12.02
N ILE A 229 8.30 8.75 12.79
CA ILE A 229 9.63 8.11 12.66
C ILE A 229 9.51 6.61 12.89
N GLY A 230 8.78 6.19 13.92
CA GLY A 230 8.50 4.78 14.18
C GLY A 230 7.79 4.08 13.02
N ALA A 231 6.78 4.72 12.44
CA ALA A 231 6.08 4.18 11.28
C ALA A 231 6.96 4.09 10.02
N VAL A 232 7.88 5.04 9.81
CA VAL A 232 8.86 4.95 8.72
C VAL A 232 9.80 3.77 8.92
N ILE A 233 10.40 3.64 10.11
CA ILE A 233 11.34 2.55 10.41
C ILE A 233 10.64 1.18 10.30
N LEU A 234 9.47 1.04 10.95
CA LEU A 234 8.69 -0.19 10.89
C LEU A 234 8.21 -0.50 9.48
N GLY A 235 7.71 0.49 8.74
CA GLY A 235 7.24 0.32 7.36
C GLY A 235 8.35 -0.19 6.43
N LEU A 236 9.55 0.39 6.50
CA LEU A 236 10.70 -0.07 5.73
C LEU A 236 11.12 -1.48 6.14
N ALA A 237 11.29 -1.71 7.45
CA ALA A 237 11.77 -2.98 7.96
C ALA A 237 10.82 -4.14 7.58
N ILE A 238 9.51 -3.93 7.75
CA ILE A 238 8.47 -4.88 7.35
C ILE A 238 8.44 -5.06 5.83
N GLY A 239 8.51 -3.96 5.06
CA GLY A 239 8.52 -4.02 3.60
C GLY A 239 9.68 -4.85 3.05
N TYR A 240 10.90 -4.60 3.53
CA TYR A 240 12.10 -5.36 3.13
C TYR A 240 12.07 -6.80 3.65
N PHE A 241 11.56 -7.04 4.86
CA PHE A 241 11.37 -8.39 5.37
C PHE A 241 10.42 -9.20 4.48
N VAL A 242 9.27 -8.64 4.10
CA VAL A 242 8.32 -9.30 3.21
C VAL A 242 8.93 -9.53 1.83
N LYS A 243 9.65 -8.55 1.28
CA LYS A 243 10.36 -8.69 0.01
C LYS A 243 11.38 -9.84 0.04
N TRP A 244 12.12 -9.97 1.14
CA TRP A 244 13.02 -11.10 1.36
C TRP A 244 12.23 -12.42 1.51
N PHE A 245 11.16 -12.42 2.30
CA PHE A 245 10.40 -13.63 2.60
C PHE A 245 9.72 -14.23 1.36
N LYS A 246 9.32 -13.39 0.40
CA LYS A 246 8.84 -13.82 -0.93
C LYS A 246 9.85 -14.64 -1.73
N THR A 247 11.16 -14.53 -1.44
CA THR A 247 12.19 -15.30 -2.15
C THR A 247 12.36 -16.73 -1.62
N VAL A 248 11.73 -17.06 -0.48
CA VAL A 248 11.81 -18.40 0.13
C VAL A 248 11.03 -19.40 -0.72
N LYS A 249 11.74 -20.37 -1.30
CA LYS A 249 11.14 -21.43 -2.13
C LYS A 249 10.39 -22.42 -1.24
N VAL A 250 9.07 -22.46 -1.39
CA VAL A 250 8.20 -23.47 -0.77
C VAL A 250 7.67 -24.45 -1.82
N GLY A 251 7.26 -25.64 -1.38
CA GLY A 251 6.66 -26.65 -2.26
C GLY A 251 5.39 -26.14 -2.94
N LYS A 252 5.06 -26.68 -4.13
CA LYS A 252 3.93 -26.24 -4.97
C LYS A 252 2.59 -26.12 -4.22
N THR A 253 2.35 -26.99 -3.24
CA THR A 253 1.13 -26.99 -2.41
C THR A 253 1.01 -25.75 -1.52
N PHE A 254 2.12 -25.16 -1.08
CA PHE A 254 2.14 -24.01 -0.17
C PHE A 254 2.23 -22.67 -0.89
N GLN A 255 2.62 -22.63 -2.17
CA GLN A 255 2.76 -21.36 -2.90
C GLN A 255 1.46 -20.54 -2.93
N SER A 256 0.31 -21.22 -3.00
CA SER A 256 -1.00 -20.58 -2.99
C SER A 256 -1.36 -19.91 -1.66
N THR A 257 -0.79 -20.37 -0.53
CA THR A 257 -1.08 -19.83 0.82
C THR A 257 -0.03 -18.84 1.33
N MET A 258 1.13 -18.77 0.68
CA MET A 258 2.22 -17.89 1.09
C MET A 258 1.80 -16.41 1.13
N GLY A 259 1.25 -15.90 0.03
CA GLY A 259 0.97 -14.47 -0.11
C GLY A 259 -0.17 -13.95 0.76
N PHE A 260 -1.23 -14.74 0.95
CA PHE A 260 -2.43 -14.27 1.66
C PHE A 260 -2.45 -14.64 3.15
N LEU A 261 -1.75 -15.70 3.57
CA LEU A 261 -1.81 -16.21 4.95
C LEU A 261 -0.44 -16.23 5.62
N VAL A 262 0.52 -16.96 5.06
CA VAL A 262 1.79 -17.25 5.77
C VAL A 262 2.64 -15.99 5.92
N ILE A 263 2.88 -15.27 4.82
CA ILE A 263 3.70 -14.06 4.84
C ILE A 263 3.08 -12.99 5.76
N PRO A 264 1.80 -12.62 5.63
CA PRO A 264 1.19 -11.65 6.54
C PRO A 264 1.25 -12.10 8.01
N PHE A 265 0.91 -13.36 8.31
CA PHE A 265 0.87 -13.87 9.68
C PHE A 265 2.23 -13.85 10.35
N VAL A 266 3.26 -14.44 9.72
CA VAL A 266 4.60 -14.52 10.30
C VAL A 266 5.23 -13.13 10.41
N THR A 267 5.01 -12.26 9.42
CA THR A 267 5.49 -10.87 9.47
C THR A 267 4.87 -10.15 10.66
N LEU A 268 3.54 -10.26 10.85
CA LEU A 268 2.86 -9.66 11.99
C LEU A 268 3.35 -10.25 13.32
N PHE A 269 3.55 -11.56 13.40
CA PHE A 269 4.04 -12.22 14.61
C PHE A 269 5.43 -11.70 14.99
N VAL A 270 6.38 -11.70 14.04
CA VAL A 270 7.76 -11.26 14.29
C VAL A 270 7.80 -9.78 14.65
N PHE A 271 7.22 -8.91 13.81
CA PHE A 271 7.29 -7.47 14.04
C PHE A 271 6.37 -6.97 15.15
N GLY A 272 5.29 -7.68 15.46
CA GLY A 272 4.46 -7.41 16.63
C GLY A 272 5.23 -7.65 17.93
N LEU A 273 5.97 -8.77 18.03
CA LEU A 273 6.85 -9.04 19.17
C LEU A 273 8.02 -8.06 19.26
N ILE A 274 8.65 -7.71 18.13
CA ILE A 274 9.70 -6.67 18.10
C ILE A 274 9.13 -5.32 18.57
N THR A 275 7.91 -4.97 18.14
CA THR A 275 7.26 -3.73 18.54
C THR A 275 7.02 -3.71 20.06
N TRP A 276 6.55 -4.84 20.61
CA TRP A 276 6.32 -5.00 22.04
C TRP A 276 7.62 -4.93 22.87
N PHE A 277 8.63 -5.71 22.53
CA PHE A 277 9.83 -5.88 23.36
C PHE A 277 10.93 -4.86 23.11
N ALA A 278 10.99 -4.24 21.93
CA ALA A 278 12.06 -3.32 21.57
C ALA A 278 11.56 -1.90 21.30
N VAL A 279 10.56 -1.73 20.44
CA VAL A 279 10.15 -0.40 19.97
C VAL A 279 9.46 0.39 21.08
N ALA A 280 8.51 -0.21 21.80
CA ALA A 280 7.80 0.48 22.87
C ALA A 280 8.71 0.93 24.03
N PRO A 281 9.60 0.08 24.58
CA PRO A 281 10.55 0.51 25.60
C PRO A 281 11.51 1.60 25.10
N PHE A 282 11.98 1.50 23.86
CA PHE A 282 12.86 2.51 23.28
C PHE A 282 12.17 3.87 23.11
N ALA A 283 10.93 3.88 22.61
CA ALA A 283 10.15 5.10 22.45
C ALA A 283 9.86 5.75 23.82
N ALA A 284 9.51 4.96 24.82
CA ALA A 284 9.29 5.44 26.19
C ALA A 284 10.58 6.03 26.80
N TRP A 285 11.73 5.38 26.61
CA TRP A 285 13.03 5.89 27.05
C TRP A 285 13.37 7.22 26.38
N LEU A 286 13.24 7.30 25.05
CA LEU A 286 13.53 8.52 24.30
C LEU A 286 12.67 9.70 24.76
N MET A 287 11.38 9.47 24.98
CA MET A 287 10.49 10.48 25.54
C MET A 287 10.83 10.85 26.98
N GLY A 288 11.28 9.90 27.80
CA GLY A 288 11.80 10.18 29.13
C GLY A 288 13.00 11.14 29.09
N VAL A 289 13.94 10.91 28.17
CA VAL A 289 15.09 11.79 27.93
C VAL A 289 14.64 13.18 27.49
N LEU A 290 13.72 13.26 26.52
CA LEU A 290 13.23 14.53 26.00
C LEU A 290 12.45 15.33 27.05
N LEU A 291 11.60 14.67 27.83
CA LEU A 291 10.87 15.29 28.95
C LEU A 291 11.83 15.75 30.04
N HIS A 292 12.88 14.98 30.34
CA HIS A 292 13.89 15.40 31.30
C HIS A 292 14.60 16.67 30.83
N PHE A 293 15.00 16.72 29.55
CA PHE A 293 15.58 17.90 28.91
C PHE A 293 14.64 19.12 28.96
N LEU A 294 13.38 18.96 28.56
CA LEU A 294 12.38 20.02 28.60
C LEU A 294 12.14 20.55 30.03
N ASN A 295 12.22 19.67 31.02
CA ASN A 295 12.06 20.06 32.42
C ASN A 295 13.31 20.73 33.02
N THR A 296 14.49 20.50 32.45
CA THR A 296 15.72 21.22 32.83
C THR A 296 15.84 22.61 32.20
N ILE A 297 15.00 22.96 31.21
CA ILE A 297 14.95 24.32 30.65
C ILE A 297 14.36 25.29 31.69
N PRO A 298 15.07 26.38 32.05
CA PRO A 298 14.58 27.39 32.98
C PRO A 298 13.21 27.95 32.55
N PRO A 299 12.28 28.22 33.47
CA PRO A 299 10.94 28.74 33.15
C PRO A 299 10.94 30.01 32.27
N SER A 300 11.96 30.87 32.41
CA SER A 300 12.16 32.08 31.60
C SER A 300 12.48 31.80 30.13
N MET A 301 13.01 30.61 29.81
CA MET A 301 13.38 30.18 28.45
C MET A 301 12.34 29.24 27.82
N LYS A 302 11.34 28.76 28.58
CA LYS A 302 10.31 27.82 28.08
C LYS A 302 9.41 28.43 26.99
N ILE A 303 9.20 29.75 26.99
CA ILE A 303 8.44 30.46 25.96
C ILE A 303 9.22 30.48 24.62
N ILE A 304 10.54 30.72 24.67
CA ILE A 304 11.43 30.69 23.50
C ILE A 304 11.63 29.26 23.02
N GLY A 305 11.83 28.30 23.94
CA GLY A 305 11.95 26.88 23.63
C GLY A 305 10.68 26.28 23.02
N GLY A 306 9.50 26.72 23.44
CA GLY A 306 8.22 26.31 22.84
C GLY A 306 8.06 26.78 21.39
N PHE A 307 8.62 27.94 21.04
CA PHE A 307 8.62 28.46 19.67
C PHE A 307 9.58 27.70 18.75
N ILE A 308 10.67 27.15 19.29
CA ILE A 308 11.66 26.37 18.53
C ILE A 308 11.23 24.91 18.37
N VAL A 309 10.53 24.33 19.35
CA VAL A 309 10.03 22.95 19.30
C VAL A 309 8.69 22.84 18.55
N GLY A 310 7.91 23.92 18.52
CA GLY A 310 6.64 23.99 17.80
C GLY A 310 6.72 24.48 16.35
N ALA A 311 7.88 24.99 15.91
CA ALA A 311 8.18 25.37 14.52
C ALA A 311 8.91 24.23 13.80
#